data_AF-A0A812YNN9-F1
#
_entry.id   AF-A0A812YNN9-F1
#
_cell.length_a   1.000
_cell.length_b   1.000
_cell.length_c   1.000
_cell.angle_alpha   90.00
_cell.angle_beta   90.00
_cell.angle_gamma   90.00
#
_symmetry.space_group_name_H-M   'P 1'
#
loop_
_entity.id
_entity.type
_entity.pdbx_description
1 polymer ?
#
loop_
_entity_poly.entity_id
_entity_poly.type
_entity_poly.pdbx_seq_one_letter_code
_entity_poly.pdbx_strand_id
1 'polypeptide(L)'
;MAMLDEVVADEEKRRQARWNLKRAMHDRRIADIERALIAGEECCLYPMELEHARHTLVEAKKADANQKLDRALASADVDAICDAINQAAYADVNPARLQAAEASLEMLKRQQDARMLVSKAQRSGDIQLLQQAIDDATAMGLLDSELTAIKRKVQRLEIQADALRKLEAAIQGRSIMELRACLLSAAAAGLPATDLQRGRVVLQQEEKKAAARIVLKDARLGKKASAEGRVQDLREAIQGGKAAGMTAEELQPFETALDQLRQEVAARQILKEAVEIATIDVLMPAIDGARAAGIDEEDLALAKLLVEDAYKPAARAKLKEAVQKRDIPTLLAAIEHAKVVGLSVMAIAEASEVLKEEELKVQLRKRILRLDRSLNQQELRAAINISEVNGLTKAELAPARQQLAELEQQAAATTRLSTAIEAGEIVELQAAIRDARALIQKVLTPCVAEELIQDAEKALRKEIEQAARDMLYDSAGQRAPVLEPQCCEVSAALEAIGVDVGSRPGRAASLRSAGPSAVSAVPGSAFAEDED
;
A
#
# COMPACT_ATOMS: atom_id res chain seq x y z
N MET A 1 -68.74 -17.53 -135.72
CA MET A 1 -69.00 -18.54 -134.67
C MET A 1 -67.84 -18.56 -133.67
N ALA A 2 -66.59 -18.77 -134.09
CA ALA A 2 -65.41 -18.71 -133.18
C ALA A 2 -65.32 -17.43 -132.30
N MET A 3 -65.69 -16.26 -132.83
CA MET A 3 -65.69 -14.99 -132.08
C MET A 3 -66.78 -14.91 -131.00
N LEU A 4 -67.89 -15.65 -131.14
CA LEU A 4 -68.95 -15.73 -130.14
C LEU A 4 -68.60 -16.73 -129.03
N ASP A 5 -67.96 -17.85 -129.38
CA ASP A 5 -67.49 -18.83 -128.41
C ASP A 5 -66.39 -18.25 -127.49
N GLU A 6 -65.54 -17.36 -128.02
CA GLU A 6 -64.51 -16.67 -127.23
C GLU A 6 -65.12 -15.64 -126.26
N VAL A 7 -66.14 -14.88 -126.69
CA VAL A 7 -66.87 -13.93 -125.83
C VAL A 7 -67.65 -14.67 -124.74
N VAL A 8 -68.29 -15.80 -125.05
CA VAL A 8 -69.00 -16.63 -124.07
C VAL A 8 -68.01 -17.27 -123.08
N ALA A 9 -66.87 -17.79 -123.55
CA ALA A 9 -65.84 -18.33 -122.67
C ALA A 9 -65.25 -17.26 -121.74
N ASP A 10 -65.06 -16.03 -122.21
CA ASP A 10 -64.59 -14.92 -121.39
C ASP A 10 -65.66 -14.40 -120.42
N GLU A 11 -66.94 -14.42 -120.80
CA GLU A 11 -68.05 -14.08 -119.91
C GLU A 11 -68.27 -15.15 -118.83
N GLU A 12 -68.09 -16.43 -119.15
CA GLU A 12 -68.09 -17.54 -118.20
C GLU A 12 -66.91 -17.45 -117.22
N LYS A 13 -65.70 -17.14 -117.71
CA LYS A 13 -64.53 -16.85 -116.84
C LYS A 13 -64.81 -15.67 -115.91
N ARG A 14 -65.39 -14.58 -116.41
CA ARG A 14 -65.81 -13.43 -115.58
C ARG A 14 -66.85 -13.83 -114.54
N ARG A 15 -67.85 -14.62 -114.92
CA ARG A 15 -68.88 -15.11 -114.01
C ARG A 15 -68.28 -16.00 -112.91
N GLN A 16 -67.35 -16.87 -113.26
CA GLN A 16 -66.64 -17.73 -112.32
C GLN A 16 -65.73 -16.90 -111.39
N ALA A 17 -65.01 -15.91 -111.92
CA ALA A 17 -64.19 -14.99 -111.14
C ALA A 17 -65.04 -14.19 -110.14
N ARG A 18 -66.21 -13.66 -110.56
CA ARG A 18 -67.16 -12.99 -109.65
C ARG A 18 -67.66 -13.93 -108.55
N TRP A 19 -68.00 -15.17 -108.89
CA TRP A 19 -68.47 -16.15 -107.91
C TRP A 19 -67.38 -16.49 -106.89
N ASN A 20 -66.15 -16.75 -107.35
CA ASN A 20 -65.00 -16.99 -106.50
C ASN A 20 -64.69 -15.77 -105.60
N LEU A 21 -64.75 -14.55 -106.15
CA LEU A 21 -64.52 -13.31 -105.39
C LEU A 21 -65.56 -13.14 -104.28
N LYS A 22 -66.86 -13.29 -104.59
CA LYS A 22 -67.94 -13.21 -103.59
C LYS A 22 -67.80 -14.27 -102.50
N ARG A 23 -67.43 -15.49 -102.87
CA ARG A 23 -67.18 -16.58 -101.92
C ARG A 23 -65.99 -16.27 -101.01
N ALA A 24 -64.86 -15.84 -101.59
CA ALA A 24 -63.67 -15.48 -100.82
C ALA A 24 -63.92 -14.31 -99.85
N MET A 25 -64.67 -13.30 -100.29
CA MET A 25 -65.10 -12.18 -99.44
C MET A 25 -65.99 -12.62 -98.28
N HIS A 26 -66.87 -13.61 -98.50
CA HIS A 26 -67.73 -14.17 -97.45
C HIS A 26 -66.92 -14.99 -96.42
N ASP A 27 -65.99 -15.82 -96.89
CA ASP A 27 -65.15 -16.67 -96.03
C ASP A 27 -64.08 -15.86 -95.27
N ARG A 28 -63.84 -14.60 -95.67
CA ARG A 28 -62.90 -13.65 -95.04
C ARG A 28 -61.47 -14.19 -94.90
N ARG A 29 -61.08 -15.15 -95.73
CA ARG A 29 -59.71 -15.67 -95.76
C ARG A 29 -58.83 -14.79 -96.63
N ILE A 30 -57.82 -14.17 -96.03
CA ILE A 30 -56.94 -13.18 -96.68
C ILE A 30 -56.34 -13.75 -97.99
N ALA A 31 -55.73 -14.93 -97.93
CA ALA A 31 -55.10 -15.57 -99.09
C ALA A 31 -56.10 -15.94 -100.21
N ASP A 32 -57.38 -16.15 -99.88
CA ASP A 32 -58.41 -16.48 -100.85
C ASP A 32 -58.93 -15.21 -101.54
N ILE A 33 -59.07 -14.12 -100.79
CA ILE A 33 -59.46 -12.80 -101.33
C ILE A 33 -58.37 -12.23 -102.22
N GLU A 34 -57.09 -12.32 -101.84
CA GLU A 34 -55.95 -11.86 -102.66
C GLU A 34 -55.88 -12.60 -103.99
N ARG A 35 -56.00 -13.94 -103.97
CA ARG A 35 -56.03 -14.75 -105.19
C ARG A 35 -57.23 -14.41 -106.06
N ALA A 36 -58.41 -14.21 -105.46
CA ALA A 36 -59.62 -13.87 -106.19
C ALA A 36 -59.57 -12.45 -106.78
N LEU A 37 -58.89 -11.50 -106.11
CA LEU A 37 -58.66 -10.15 -106.63
C LEU A 37 -57.77 -10.16 -107.86
N ILE A 38 -56.64 -10.88 -107.82
CA ILE A 38 -55.73 -11.04 -108.97
C ILE A 38 -56.48 -11.64 -110.16
N ALA A 39 -57.18 -12.76 -109.94
CA ALA A 39 -57.98 -13.41 -110.98
C ALA A 39 -59.12 -12.50 -111.49
N GLY A 40 -59.67 -11.65 -110.62
CA GLY A 40 -60.69 -10.66 -110.97
C GLY A 40 -60.15 -9.52 -111.83
N GLU A 41 -58.93 -9.06 -111.56
CA GLU A 41 -58.21 -8.05 -112.37
C GLU A 41 -57.88 -8.60 -113.76
N GLU A 42 -57.37 -9.82 -113.85
CA GLU A 42 -57.09 -10.51 -115.12
C GLU A 42 -58.36 -10.69 -115.98
N CYS A 43 -59.50 -10.98 -115.34
CA CYS A 43 -60.77 -11.12 -116.03
C CYS A 43 -61.47 -9.79 -116.35
N CYS A 44 -60.87 -8.65 -116.01
CA CYS A 44 -61.47 -7.31 -116.17
C CYS A 44 -62.84 -7.17 -115.48
N LEU A 45 -62.95 -7.59 -114.21
CA LEU A 45 -64.15 -7.34 -113.41
C LEU A 45 -64.42 -5.85 -113.21
N TYR A 46 -65.66 -5.50 -112.84
CA TYR A 46 -66.01 -4.10 -112.66
C TYR A 46 -65.18 -3.48 -111.52
N PRO A 47 -64.63 -2.26 -111.71
CA PRO A 47 -63.81 -1.60 -110.69
C PRO A 47 -64.48 -1.53 -109.31
N MET A 48 -65.79 -1.27 -109.24
CA MET A 48 -66.53 -1.25 -107.98
C MET A 48 -66.54 -2.61 -107.24
N GLU A 49 -66.59 -3.74 -107.96
CA GLU A 49 -66.55 -5.08 -107.33
C GLU A 49 -65.16 -5.36 -106.76
N LEU A 50 -64.11 -4.94 -107.47
CA LEU A 50 -62.72 -5.05 -107.03
C LEU A 50 -62.42 -4.11 -105.86
N GLU A 51 -62.95 -2.88 -105.86
CA GLU A 51 -62.84 -1.94 -104.73
C GLU A 51 -63.53 -2.46 -103.48
N HIS A 52 -64.74 -3.02 -103.62
CA HIS A 52 -65.44 -3.64 -102.51
C HIS A 52 -64.65 -4.83 -101.95
N ALA A 53 -64.10 -5.68 -102.83
CA ALA A 53 -63.22 -6.78 -102.43
C ALA A 53 -61.94 -6.29 -101.74
N ARG A 54 -61.30 -5.23 -102.25
CA ARG A 54 -60.13 -4.58 -101.62
C ARG A 54 -60.47 -4.03 -100.24
N HIS A 55 -61.62 -3.39 -100.06
CA HIS A 55 -62.09 -2.93 -98.75
C HIS A 55 -62.27 -4.11 -97.78
N THR A 56 -62.95 -5.19 -98.21
CA THR A 56 -63.10 -6.39 -97.37
C THR A 56 -61.78 -7.09 -97.08
N LEU A 57 -60.80 -7.04 -98.00
CA LEU A 57 -59.45 -7.54 -97.75
C LEU A 57 -58.77 -6.74 -96.64
N VAL A 58 -58.89 -5.40 -96.67
CA VAL A 58 -58.36 -4.51 -95.62
C VAL A 58 -59.03 -4.81 -94.27
N GLU A 59 -60.36 -4.95 -94.23
CA GLU A 59 -61.09 -5.32 -93.00
C GLU A 59 -60.70 -6.72 -92.48
N ALA A 60 -60.54 -7.70 -93.37
CA ALA A 60 -60.10 -9.05 -93.01
C ALA A 60 -58.65 -9.06 -92.48
N LYS A 61 -57.75 -8.28 -93.08
CA LYS A 61 -56.37 -8.07 -92.59
C LYS A 61 -56.37 -7.39 -91.22
N LYS A 62 -57.21 -6.38 -91.00
CA LYS A 62 -57.40 -5.75 -89.68
C LYS A 62 -57.91 -6.76 -88.65
N ALA A 63 -58.87 -7.60 -89.00
CA ALA A 63 -59.42 -8.61 -88.09
C ALA A 63 -58.40 -9.69 -87.72
N ASP A 64 -57.64 -10.22 -88.69
CA ASP A 64 -56.56 -11.19 -88.45
C ASP A 64 -55.45 -10.59 -87.57
N ALA A 65 -55.02 -9.36 -87.86
CA ALA A 65 -54.02 -8.68 -87.06
C ALA A 65 -54.49 -8.42 -85.61
N ASN A 66 -55.76 -8.04 -85.41
CA ASN A 66 -56.36 -7.94 -84.08
C ASN A 66 -56.35 -9.29 -83.34
N GLN A 67 -56.71 -10.38 -84.01
CA GLN A 67 -56.72 -11.70 -83.40
C GLN A 67 -55.31 -12.17 -83.01
N LYS A 68 -54.31 -11.89 -83.86
CA LYS A 68 -52.89 -12.16 -83.55
C LYS A 68 -52.42 -11.34 -82.37
N LEU A 69 -52.80 -10.06 -82.31
CA LEU A 69 -52.49 -9.18 -81.18
C LEU A 69 -53.10 -9.70 -79.88
N ASP A 70 -54.35 -10.16 -79.90
CA ASP A 70 -54.99 -10.74 -78.71
C ASP A 70 -54.32 -12.03 -78.24
N ARG A 71 -53.96 -12.91 -79.18
CA ARG A 71 -53.20 -14.13 -78.85
C ARG A 71 -51.84 -13.79 -78.27
N ALA A 72 -51.15 -12.79 -78.82
CA ALA A 72 -49.86 -12.35 -78.33
C ALA A 72 -49.98 -11.74 -76.93
N LEU A 73 -50.93 -10.83 -76.69
CA LEU A 73 -51.20 -10.25 -75.37
C LEU A 73 -51.57 -11.33 -74.34
N ALA A 74 -52.36 -12.34 -74.72
CA ALA A 74 -52.71 -13.46 -73.86
C ALA A 74 -51.51 -14.37 -73.53
N SER A 75 -50.56 -14.52 -74.46
CA SER A 75 -49.34 -15.32 -74.24
C SER A 75 -48.33 -14.63 -73.32
N ALA A 76 -48.42 -13.30 -73.17
CA ALA A 76 -47.45 -12.47 -72.46
C ALA A 76 -46.00 -12.62 -72.95
N ASP A 77 -45.80 -13.11 -74.17
CA ASP A 77 -44.49 -13.22 -74.81
C ASP A 77 -44.13 -11.87 -75.46
N VAL A 78 -43.04 -11.28 -74.98
CA VAL A 78 -42.56 -9.95 -75.38
C VAL A 78 -42.27 -9.91 -76.88
N ASP A 79 -41.69 -10.97 -77.44
CA ASP A 79 -41.32 -11.02 -78.86
C ASP A 79 -42.58 -11.19 -79.72
N ALA A 80 -43.50 -12.07 -79.31
CA ALA A 80 -44.77 -12.26 -80.01
C ALA A 80 -45.65 -10.99 -80.01
N ILE A 81 -45.64 -10.21 -78.92
CA ILE A 81 -46.37 -8.94 -78.83
C ILE A 81 -45.72 -7.88 -79.73
N CYS A 82 -44.38 -7.79 -79.76
CA CYS A 82 -43.67 -6.88 -80.68
C CYS A 82 -44.04 -7.18 -82.14
N ASP A 83 -43.98 -8.45 -82.55
CA ASP A 83 -44.32 -8.86 -83.91
C ASP A 83 -45.78 -8.60 -84.25
N ALA A 84 -46.70 -8.86 -83.30
CA ALA A 84 -48.12 -8.60 -83.49
C ALA A 84 -48.45 -7.11 -83.57
N ILE A 85 -47.78 -6.25 -82.79
CA ILE A 85 -47.91 -4.79 -82.89
C ILE A 85 -47.44 -4.30 -84.27
N ASN A 86 -46.29 -4.79 -84.74
CA ASN A 86 -45.77 -4.44 -86.07
C ASN A 86 -46.76 -4.86 -87.17
N GLN A 87 -47.28 -6.09 -87.13
CA GLN A 87 -48.27 -6.57 -88.10
C GLN A 87 -49.59 -5.77 -88.02
N ALA A 88 -50.04 -5.40 -86.83
CA ALA A 88 -51.23 -4.59 -86.63
C ALA A 88 -51.06 -3.13 -87.10
N ALA A 89 -49.86 -2.56 -86.96
CA ALA A 89 -49.52 -1.25 -87.49
C ALA A 89 -49.56 -1.25 -89.03
N TYR A 90 -49.00 -2.28 -89.69
CA TYR A 90 -49.09 -2.43 -91.15
C TYR A 90 -50.52 -2.63 -91.67
N ALA A 91 -51.37 -3.27 -90.87
CA ALA A 91 -52.77 -3.49 -91.23
C ALA A 91 -53.70 -2.30 -90.91
N ASP A 92 -53.18 -1.18 -90.39
CA ASP A 92 -53.96 0.01 -90.02
C ASP A 92 -55.06 -0.30 -88.97
N VAL A 93 -54.69 -1.10 -87.96
CA VAL A 93 -55.55 -1.38 -86.80
C VAL A 93 -55.74 -0.12 -85.96
N ASN A 94 -56.87 -0.03 -85.24
CA ASN A 94 -57.23 1.12 -84.41
C ASN A 94 -56.06 1.57 -83.49
N PRO A 95 -55.64 2.84 -83.55
CA PRO A 95 -54.49 3.36 -82.80
C PRO A 95 -54.64 3.23 -81.28
N ALA A 96 -55.87 3.33 -80.75
CA ALA A 96 -56.10 3.17 -79.31
C ALA A 96 -55.75 1.76 -78.81
N ARG A 97 -55.95 0.74 -79.66
CA ARG A 97 -55.61 -0.64 -79.33
C ARG A 97 -54.10 -0.88 -79.41
N LEU A 98 -53.44 -0.28 -80.39
CA LEU A 98 -51.97 -0.32 -80.50
C LEU A 98 -51.33 0.32 -79.26
N GLN A 99 -51.80 1.50 -78.84
CA GLN A 99 -51.31 2.16 -77.62
C GLN A 99 -51.51 1.30 -76.36
N ALA A 100 -52.65 0.63 -76.21
CA ALA A 100 -52.89 -0.27 -75.09
C ALA A 100 -51.95 -1.50 -75.11
N ALA A 101 -51.67 -2.04 -76.31
CA ALA A 101 -50.74 -3.14 -76.49
C ALA A 101 -49.28 -2.70 -76.25
N GLU A 102 -48.89 -1.51 -76.71
CA GLU A 102 -47.57 -0.90 -76.47
C GLU A 102 -47.35 -0.65 -74.97
N ALA A 103 -48.34 -0.12 -74.25
CA ALA A 103 -48.26 0.06 -72.80
C ALA A 103 -48.10 -1.28 -72.06
N SER A 104 -48.81 -2.32 -72.53
CA SER A 104 -48.71 -3.68 -72.00
C SER A 104 -47.32 -4.29 -72.30
N LEU A 105 -46.78 -4.05 -73.49
CA LEU A 105 -45.43 -4.46 -73.89
C LEU A 105 -44.36 -3.78 -73.03
N GLU A 106 -44.48 -2.47 -72.78
CA GLU A 106 -43.54 -1.74 -71.95
C GLU A 106 -43.57 -2.24 -70.50
N MET A 107 -44.77 -2.53 -69.96
CA MET A 107 -44.92 -3.13 -68.64
C MET A 107 -44.26 -4.51 -68.56
N LEU A 108 -44.48 -5.39 -69.56
CA LEU A 108 -43.86 -6.73 -69.61
C LEU A 108 -42.34 -6.67 -69.76
N LYS A 109 -41.81 -5.75 -70.57
CA LYS A 109 -40.36 -5.51 -70.69
C LYS A 109 -39.75 -5.10 -69.35
N ARG A 110 -40.37 -4.14 -68.65
CA ARG A 110 -39.95 -3.74 -67.31
C ARG A 110 -40.00 -4.90 -66.31
N GLN A 111 -41.02 -5.76 -66.40
CA GLN A 111 -41.10 -6.97 -65.57
C GLN A 111 -39.98 -7.98 -65.90
N GLN A 112 -39.66 -8.18 -67.18
CA GLN A 112 -38.56 -9.04 -67.60
C GLN A 112 -37.21 -8.51 -67.13
N ASP A 113 -36.97 -7.21 -67.25
CA ASP A 113 -35.77 -6.54 -66.74
C ASP A 113 -35.65 -6.69 -65.23
N ALA A 114 -36.75 -6.50 -64.49
CA ALA A 114 -36.80 -6.74 -63.04
C ALA A 114 -36.47 -8.20 -62.69
N ARG A 115 -36.99 -9.18 -63.43
CA ARG A 115 -36.64 -10.61 -63.26
C ARG A 115 -35.15 -10.87 -63.50
N MET A 116 -34.56 -10.23 -64.51
CA MET A 116 -33.12 -10.33 -64.79
C MET A 116 -32.29 -9.71 -63.67
N LEU A 117 -32.67 -8.53 -63.16
CA LEU A 117 -32.02 -7.87 -62.02
C LEU A 117 -32.08 -8.76 -60.76
N VAL A 118 -33.24 -9.32 -60.47
CA VAL A 118 -33.43 -10.29 -59.38
C VAL A 118 -32.50 -11.50 -59.55
N SER A 119 -32.41 -12.08 -60.75
CA SER A 119 -31.52 -13.21 -61.01
C SER A 119 -30.04 -12.84 -60.82
N LYS A 120 -29.65 -11.64 -61.26
CA LYS A 120 -28.29 -11.11 -61.07
C LYS A 120 -27.98 -10.89 -59.59
N ALA A 121 -28.89 -10.29 -58.83
CA ALA A 121 -28.75 -10.08 -57.39
C ALA A 121 -28.70 -11.41 -56.61
N GLN A 122 -29.48 -12.41 -57.03
CA GLN A 122 -29.40 -13.76 -56.45
C GLN A 122 -28.02 -14.40 -56.59
N ARG A 123 -27.33 -14.15 -57.71
CA ARG A 123 -25.97 -14.69 -57.95
C ARG A 123 -24.90 -13.93 -57.17
N SER A 124 -25.03 -12.61 -57.00
CA SER A 124 -24.06 -11.84 -56.22
C SER A 124 -24.13 -12.16 -54.72
N GLY A 125 -25.33 -12.44 -54.20
CA GLY A 125 -25.54 -12.69 -52.77
C GLY A 125 -25.39 -11.43 -51.90
N ASP A 126 -25.29 -10.25 -52.52
CA ASP A 126 -25.25 -8.97 -51.83
C ASP A 126 -26.65 -8.61 -51.32
N ILE A 127 -26.77 -8.41 -50.00
CA ILE A 127 -28.03 -8.10 -49.33
C ILE A 127 -28.65 -6.81 -49.89
N GLN A 128 -27.83 -5.78 -50.17
CA GLN A 128 -28.32 -4.49 -50.65
C GLN A 128 -28.88 -4.61 -52.08
N LEU A 129 -28.15 -5.29 -52.96
CA LEU A 129 -28.63 -5.54 -54.33
C LEU A 129 -29.89 -6.42 -54.35
N LEU A 130 -30.02 -7.36 -53.41
CA LEU A 130 -31.21 -8.21 -53.28
C LEU A 130 -32.43 -7.40 -52.80
N GLN A 131 -32.25 -6.51 -51.82
CA GLN A 131 -33.32 -5.62 -51.35
C GLN A 131 -33.76 -4.66 -52.46
N GLN A 132 -32.82 -4.00 -53.12
CA GLN A 132 -33.14 -3.12 -54.25
C GLN A 132 -33.85 -3.87 -55.38
N ALA A 133 -33.41 -5.08 -55.72
CA ALA A 133 -34.07 -5.89 -56.74
C ALA A 133 -35.48 -6.34 -56.33
N ILE A 134 -35.74 -6.57 -55.03
CA ILE A 134 -37.10 -6.82 -54.52
C ILE A 134 -37.95 -5.56 -54.68
N ASP A 135 -37.45 -4.39 -54.27
CA ASP A 135 -38.18 -3.13 -54.36
C ASP A 135 -38.52 -2.80 -55.82
N ASP A 136 -37.55 -2.90 -56.73
CA ASP A 136 -37.75 -2.69 -58.17
C ASP A 136 -38.76 -3.70 -58.74
N ALA A 137 -38.67 -4.98 -58.36
CA ALA A 137 -39.62 -6.00 -58.79
C ALA A 137 -41.05 -5.76 -58.28
N THR A 138 -41.20 -5.33 -57.02
CA THR A 138 -42.52 -4.98 -56.46
C THR A 138 -43.10 -3.75 -57.15
N ALA A 139 -42.29 -2.74 -57.47
CA ALA A 139 -42.72 -1.56 -58.21
C ALA A 139 -43.19 -1.90 -59.64
N MET A 140 -42.61 -2.94 -60.25
CA MET A 140 -43.03 -3.46 -61.57
C MET A 140 -44.18 -4.47 -61.52
N GLY A 141 -44.76 -4.71 -60.34
CA GLY A 141 -45.94 -5.56 -60.17
C GLY A 141 -45.66 -7.06 -60.29
N LEU A 142 -44.42 -7.51 -60.01
CA LEU A 142 -44.16 -8.94 -59.89
C LEU A 142 -44.92 -9.52 -58.69
N LEU A 143 -45.39 -10.76 -58.83
CA LEU A 143 -46.15 -11.44 -57.79
C LEU A 143 -45.28 -11.78 -56.59
N ASP A 144 -45.85 -11.65 -55.38
CA ASP A 144 -45.17 -11.99 -54.13
C ASP A 144 -44.69 -13.44 -54.09
N SER A 145 -45.38 -14.36 -54.78
CA SER A 145 -44.97 -15.76 -54.91
C SER A 145 -43.57 -15.90 -55.53
N GLU A 146 -43.27 -15.12 -56.58
CA GLU A 146 -41.95 -15.08 -57.24
C GLU A 146 -40.87 -14.50 -56.30
N LEU A 147 -41.26 -13.57 -55.42
CA LEU A 147 -40.35 -12.88 -54.51
C LEU A 147 -40.11 -13.64 -53.19
N THR A 148 -40.98 -14.58 -52.80
CA THR A 148 -40.87 -15.30 -51.50
C THR A 148 -39.53 -15.98 -51.29
N ALA A 149 -38.97 -16.62 -52.32
CA ALA A 149 -37.68 -17.29 -52.25
C ALA A 149 -36.53 -16.31 -52.00
N ILE A 150 -36.59 -15.12 -52.62
CA ILE A 150 -35.58 -14.07 -52.48
C ILE A 150 -35.70 -13.41 -51.11
N LYS A 151 -36.91 -13.07 -50.67
CA LYS A 151 -37.19 -12.52 -49.34
C LYS A 151 -36.65 -13.45 -48.23
N ARG A 152 -36.88 -14.76 -48.34
CA ARG A 152 -36.30 -15.77 -47.42
C ARG A 152 -34.77 -15.82 -47.48
N LYS A 153 -34.18 -15.66 -48.67
CA LYS A 153 -32.72 -15.60 -48.82
C LYS A 153 -32.13 -14.36 -48.16
N VAL A 154 -32.75 -13.18 -48.35
CA VAL A 154 -32.36 -11.91 -47.70
C VAL A 154 -32.42 -12.06 -46.19
N GLN A 155 -33.55 -12.53 -45.65
CA GLN A 155 -33.72 -12.73 -44.20
C GLN A 155 -32.65 -13.69 -43.62
N ARG A 156 -32.30 -14.76 -44.36
CA ARG A 156 -31.23 -15.67 -43.93
C ARG A 156 -29.86 -14.98 -43.91
N LEU A 157 -29.53 -14.21 -44.95
CA LEU A 157 -28.27 -13.49 -45.04
C LEU A 157 -28.17 -12.38 -43.97
N GLU A 158 -29.27 -11.72 -43.63
CA GLU A 158 -29.33 -10.74 -42.53
C GLU A 158 -29.07 -11.41 -41.18
N ILE A 159 -29.75 -12.53 -40.89
CA ILE A 159 -29.52 -13.32 -39.66
C ILE A 159 -28.05 -13.77 -39.59
N GLN A 160 -27.47 -14.19 -40.72
CA GLN A 160 -26.06 -14.58 -40.79
C GLN A 160 -25.11 -13.38 -40.57
N ALA A 161 -25.38 -12.23 -41.18
CA ALA A 161 -24.56 -11.03 -41.03
C ALA A 161 -24.58 -10.51 -39.57
N ASP A 162 -25.74 -10.52 -38.94
CA ASP A 162 -25.87 -10.11 -37.53
C ASP A 162 -25.22 -11.11 -36.58
N ALA A 163 -25.37 -12.41 -36.83
CA ALA A 163 -24.68 -13.44 -36.05
C ALA A 163 -23.15 -13.36 -36.22
N LEU A 164 -22.65 -13.03 -37.42
CA LEU A 164 -21.23 -12.79 -37.66
C LEU A 164 -20.72 -11.59 -36.86
N ARG A 165 -21.41 -10.44 -36.94
CA ARG A 165 -21.05 -9.24 -36.16
C ARG A 165 -21.01 -9.52 -34.66
N LYS A 166 -22.00 -10.25 -34.12
CA LYS A 166 -22.03 -10.66 -32.71
C LYS A 166 -20.86 -11.58 -32.36
N LEU A 167 -20.54 -12.55 -33.22
CA LEU A 167 -19.40 -13.44 -33.03
C LEU A 167 -18.08 -12.68 -33.05
N GLU A 168 -17.90 -11.72 -33.94
CA GLU A 168 -16.70 -10.86 -34.00
C GLU A 168 -16.55 -10.00 -32.75
N ALA A 169 -17.64 -9.40 -32.26
CA ALA A 169 -17.65 -8.65 -31.01
C ALA A 169 -17.25 -9.56 -29.83
N ALA A 170 -17.78 -10.79 -29.75
CA ALA A 170 -17.41 -11.76 -28.72
C ALA A 170 -15.94 -12.20 -28.82
N ILE A 171 -15.39 -12.35 -30.04
CA ILE A 171 -13.97 -12.64 -30.28
C ILE A 171 -13.08 -11.50 -29.77
N GLN A 172 -13.50 -10.25 -29.99
CA GLN A 172 -12.77 -9.08 -29.48
C GLN A 172 -12.87 -8.96 -27.96
N GLY A 173 -14.05 -9.20 -27.39
CA GLY A 173 -14.28 -9.14 -25.94
C GLY A 173 -13.63 -10.29 -25.16
N ARG A 174 -13.30 -11.41 -25.82
CA ARG A 174 -12.65 -12.60 -25.23
C ARG A 174 -13.38 -13.22 -24.03
N SER A 175 -14.68 -12.95 -23.89
CA SER A 175 -15.51 -13.56 -22.84
C SER A 175 -15.87 -14.99 -23.21
N ILE A 176 -15.49 -15.97 -22.37
CA ILE A 176 -15.73 -17.40 -22.60
C ILE A 176 -17.23 -17.70 -22.73
N MET A 177 -18.06 -17.10 -21.86
CA MET A 177 -19.50 -17.34 -21.86
C MET A 177 -20.18 -16.74 -23.10
N GLU A 178 -19.81 -15.50 -23.47
CA GLU A 178 -20.35 -14.84 -24.66
C GLU A 178 -19.89 -15.54 -25.94
N LEU A 179 -18.64 -16.00 -26.01
CA LEU A 179 -18.12 -16.76 -27.14
C LEU A 179 -18.87 -18.07 -27.35
N ARG A 180 -19.13 -18.83 -26.27
CA ARG A 180 -19.92 -20.06 -26.35
C ARG A 180 -21.34 -19.79 -26.82
N ALA A 181 -22.01 -18.78 -26.27
CA ALA A 181 -23.35 -18.39 -26.67
C ALA A 181 -23.42 -17.93 -28.13
N CYS A 182 -22.49 -17.08 -28.55
CA CYS A 182 -22.41 -16.58 -29.92
C CYS A 182 -22.07 -17.68 -30.93
N LEU A 183 -21.20 -18.64 -30.59
CA LEU A 183 -20.89 -19.78 -31.45
C LEU A 183 -22.11 -20.70 -31.66
N LEU A 184 -22.91 -20.92 -30.62
CA LEU A 184 -24.16 -21.67 -30.73
C LEU A 184 -25.19 -20.93 -31.61
N SER A 185 -25.35 -19.62 -31.38
CA SER A 185 -26.26 -18.79 -32.18
C SER A 185 -25.81 -18.68 -33.65
N ALA A 186 -24.50 -18.55 -33.90
CA ALA A 186 -23.91 -18.50 -35.24
C ALA A 186 -24.07 -19.84 -35.98
N ALA A 187 -23.91 -20.97 -35.28
CA ALA A 187 -24.18 -22.28 -35.85
C ALA A 187 -25.67 -22.45 -36.23
N ALA A 188 -26.59 -21.98 -35.38
CA ALA A 188 -28.02 -21.99 -35.68
C ALA A 188 -28.41 -21.07 -36.86
N ALA A 189 -27.69 -19.95 -37.03
CA ALA A 189 -27.83 -19.06 -38.18
C ALA A 189 -27.23 -19.64 -39.48
N GLY A 190 -26.50 -20.76 -39.40
CA GLY A 190 -25.88 -21.41 -40.56
C GLY A 190 -24.66 -20.67 -41.09
N LEU A 191 -23.87 -20.03 -40.22
CA LEU A 191 -22.59 -19.47 -40.61
C LEU A 191 -21.64 -20.55 -41.18
N PRO A 192 -20.73 -20.18 -42.09
CA PRO A 192 -19.77 -21.13 -42.65
C PRO A 192 -18.80 -21.65 -41.57
N ALA A 193 -18.33 -22.88 -41.76
CA ALA A 193 -17.45 -23.56 -40.80
C ALA A 193 -16.14 -22.80 -40.54
N THR A 194 -15.66 -22.02 -41.51
CA THR A 194 -14.46 -21.18 -41.39
C THR A 194 -14.59 -20.14 -40.28
N ASP A 195 -15.73 -19.46 -40.22
CA ASP A 195 -15.97 -18.39 -39.25
C ASP A 195 -16.19 -18.96 -37.85
N LEU A 196 -16.92 -20.07 -37.76
CA LEU A 196 -17.08 -20.82 -36.52
C LEU A 196 -15.74 -21.35 -35.98
N GLN A 197 -14.84 -21.81 -36.87
CA GLN A 197 -13.54 -22.33 -36.46
C GLN A 197 -12.65 -21.23 -35.86
N ARG A 198 -12.68 -20.01 -36.41
CA ARG A 198 -11.97 -18.86 -35.83
C ARG A 198 -12.41 -18.60 -34.39
N GLY A 199 -13.72 -18.56 -34.15
CA GLY A 199 -14.26 -18.38 -32.80
C GLY A 199 -13.92 -19.53 -31.85
N ARG A 200 -13.93 -20.78 -32.33
CA ARG A 200 -13.55 -21.97 -31.53
C ARG A 200 -12.08 -21.95 -31.09
N VAL A 201 -11.17 -21.53 -31.97
CA VAL A 201 -9.74 -21.42 -31.61
C VAL A 201 -9.55 -20.39 -30.49
N VAL A 202 -10.20 -19.23 -30.60
CA VAL A 202 -10.15 -18.19 -29.56
C VAL A 202 -10.76 -18.68 -28.25
N LEU A 203 -11.92 -19.35 -28.32
CA LEU A 203 -12.56 -19.94 -27.15
C LEU A 203 -11.63 -20.95 -26.45
N GLN A 204 -11.01 -21.86 -27.20
CA GLN A 204 -10.10 -22.86 -26.64
C GLN A 204 -8.86 -22.21 -26.00
N GLN A 205 -8.33 -21.13 -26.59
CA GLN A 205 -7.22 -20.38 -26.02
C GLN A 205 -7.63 -19.72 -24.69
N GLU A 206 -8.78 -19.04 -24.64
CA GLU A 206 -9.26 -18.39 -23.41
C GLU A 206 -9.65 -19.41 -22.32
N GLU A 207 -10.18 -20.57 -22.68
CA GLU A 207 -10.43 -21.68 -21.74
C GLU A 207 -9.13 -22.21 -21.12
N LYS A 208 -8.06 -22.37 -21.93
CA LYS A 208 -6.73 -22.74 -21.42
C LYS A 208 -6.18 -21.69 -20.46
N LYS A 209 -6.31 -20.40 -20.78
CA LYS A 209 -5.91 -19.30 -19.88
C LYS A 209 -6.72 -19.31 -18.59
N ALA A 210 -8.03 -19.50 -18.66
CA ALA A 210 -8.88 -19.56 -17.48
C ALA A 210 -8.51 -20.74 -16.56
N ALA A 211 -8.24 -21.91 -17.12
CA ALA A 211 -7.75 -23.06 -16.35
C ALA A 211 -6.38 -22.75 -15.70
N ALA A 212 -5.44 -22.15 -16.44
CA ALA A 212 -4.15 -21.75 -15.89
C ALA A 212 -4.27 -20.72 -14.76
N ARG A 213 -5.21 -19.75 -14.87
CA ARG A 213 -5.51 -18.79 -13.78
C ARG A 213 -5.98 -19.46 -12.50
N ILE A 214 -6.77 -20.54 -12.60
CA ILE A 214 -7.20 -21.32 -11.43
C ILE A 214 -5.99 -21.99 -10.78
N VAL A 215 -5.18 -22.71 -11.57
CA VAL A 215 -3.96 -23.39 -11.08
C VAL A 215 -2.98 -22.40 -10.44
N LEU A 216 -2.79 -21.21 -11.02
CA LEU A 216 -1.95 -20.15 -10.45
C LEU A 216 -2.48 -19.64 -9.11
N LYS A 217 -3.79 -19.46 -8.97
CA LYS A 217 -4.42 -19.05 -7.71
C LYS A 217 -4.26 -20.14 -6.64
N ASP A 218 -4.50 -21.39 -7.01
CA ASP A 218 -4.37 -22.53 -6.10
C ASP A 218 -2.91 -22.73 -5.65
N ALA A 219 -1.94 -22.59 -6.56
CA ALA A 219 -0.52 -22.66 -6.26
C ALA A 219 -0.08 -21.51 -5.34
N ARG A 220 -0.59 -20.29 -5.55
CA ARG A 220 -0.33 -19.13 -4.69
C ARG A 220 -0.91 -19.29 -3.29
N LEU A 221 -2.11 -19.84 -3.18
CA LEU A 221 -2.76 -20.16 -1.90
C LEU A 221 -2.22 -21.45 -1.27
N GLY A 222 -1.23 -22.09 -1.91
CA GLY A 222 -0.84 -23.47 -1.73
C GLY A 222 -0.99 -24.00 -0.30
N LYS A 223 -1.75 -25.11 -0.18
CA LYS A 223 -1.98 -25.84 1.08
C LYS A 223 -0.83 -26.78 1.46
N LYS A 224 0.27 -26.79 0.69
CA LYS A 224 1.41 -27.65 0.98
C LYS A 224 2.09 -27.20 2.27
N ALA A 225 2.49 -28.17 3.09
CA ALA A 225 3.09 -27.92 4.40
C ALA A 225 4.51 -27.31 4.34
N SER A 226 5.23 -27.44 3.21
CA SER A 226 6.60 -26.92 3.06
C SER A 226 6.66 -25.74 2.09
N ALA A 227 7.42 -24.70 2.48
CA ALA A 227 7.68 -23.52 1.66
C ALA A 227 8.37 -23.85 0.32
N GLU A 228 9.28 -24.83 0.30
CA GLU A 228 9.94 -25.28 -0.95
C GLU A 228 8.94 -25.88 -1.95
N GLY A 229 7.96 -26.65 -1.44
CA GLY A 229 6.89 -27.21 -2.25
C GLY A 229 6.02 -26.13 -2.88
N ARG A 230 5.74 -25.05 -2.15
CA ARG A 230 4.99 -23.88 -2.66
C ARG A 230 5.76 -23.15 -3.77
N VAL A 231 7.08 -22.98 -3.63
CA VAL A 231 7.95 -22.39 -4.67
C VAL A 231 7.90 -23.20 -5.97
N GLN A 232 7.99 -24.53 -5.87
CA GLN A 232 7.96 -25.39 -7.04
C GLN A 232 6.60 -25.37 -7.74
N ASP A 233 5.50 -25.46 -6.99
CA ASP A 233 4.14 -25.42 -7.55
C ASP A 233 3.86 -24.09 -8.26
N LEU A 234 4.24 -22.98 -7.64
CA LEU A 234 4.03 -21.66 -8.24
C LEU A 234 4.89 -21.47 -9.49
N ARG A 235 6.12 -22.00 -9.51
CA ARG A 235 6.98 -22.01 -10.70
C ARG A 235 6.36 -22.80 -11.85
N GLU A 236 5.89 -24.01 -11.59
CA GLU A 236 5.23 -24.86 -12.58
C GLU A 236 3.93 -24.22 -13.09
N ALA A 237 3.14 -23.63 -12.20
CA ALA A 237 1.93 -22.90 -12.56
C ALA A 237 2.21 -21.69 -13.46
N ILE A 238 3.28 -20.92 -13.18
CA ILE A 238 3.72 -19.80 -14.03
C ILE A 238 4.15 -20.31 -15.41
N GLN A 239 4.91 -21.41 -15.49
CA GLN A 239 5.26 -22.03 -16.76
C GLN A 239 4.03 -22.51 -17.54
N GLY A 240 3.05 -23.10 -16.85
CA GLY A 240 1.76 -23.47 -17.43
C GLY A 240 0.97 -22.27 -17.96
N GLY A 241 0.96 -21.16 -17.22
CA GLY A 241 0.37 -19.89 -17.67
C GLY A 241 1.04 -19.32 -18.92
N LYS A 242 2.39 -19.37 -18.98
CA LYS A 242 3.16 -19.00 -20.18
C LYS A 242 2.80 -19.87 -21.38
N ALA A 243 2.71 -21.19 -21.19
CA ALA A 243 2.30 -22.12 -22.25
C ALA A 243 0.84 -21.93 -22.70
N ALA A 244 -0.04 -21.45 -21.81
CA ALA A 244 -1.42 -21.07 -22.13
C ALA A 244 -1.53 -19.71 -22.87
N GLY A 245 -0.42 -18.99 -23.05
CA GLY A 245 -0.39 -17.68 -23.72
C GLY A 245 -0.93 -16.54 -22.85
N MET A 246 -0.82 -16.64 -21.53
CA MET A 246 -1.09 -15.51 -20.63
C MET A 246 -0.09 -14.38 -20.87
N THR A 247 -0.54 -13.15 -20.68
CA THR A 247 0.31 -11.96 -20.85
C THR A 247 1.28 -11.80 -19.67
N ALA A 248 2.38 -11.06 -19.89
CA ALA A 248 3.34 -10.79 -18.82
C ALA A 248 2.71 -10.01 -17.65
N GLU A 249 1.80 -9.07 -17.94
CA GLU A 249 1.06 -8.30 -16.93
C GLU A 249 0.21 -9.20 -16.02
N GLU A 250 -0.46 -10.22 -16.58
CA GLU A 250 -1.23 -11.19 -15.80
C GLU A 250 -0.36 -12.11 -14.94
N LEU A 251 0.87 -12.37 -15.37
CA LEU A 251 1.82 -13.27 -14.68
C LEU A 251 2.66 -12.54 -13.62
N GLN A 252 2.87 -11.23 -13.76
CA GLN A 252 3.68 -10.41 -12.86
C GLN A 252 3.37 -10.61 -11.36
N PRO A 253 2.11 -10.57 -10.88
CA PRO A 253 1.84 -10.73 -9.45
C PRO A 253 2.22 -12.12 -8.90
N PHE A 254 2.27 -13.14 -9.76
CA PHE A 254 2.70 -14.48 -9.39
C PHE A 254 4.22 -14.61 -9.41
N GLU A 255 4.89 -13.93 -10.34
CA GLU A 255 6.36 -13.85 -10.37
C GLU A 255 6.90 -13.11 -9.14
N THR A 256 6.28 -11.99 -8.75
CA THR A 256 6.66 -11.28 -7.50
C THR A 256 6.43 -12.13 -6.26
N ALA A 257 5.32 -12.89 -6.22
CA ALA A 257 5.03 -13.80 -5.11
C ALA A 257 6.03 -14.97 -5.06
N LEU A 258 6.48 -15.47 -6.22
CA LEU A 258 7.51 -16.49 -6.32
C LEU A 258 8.85 -16.00 -5.77
N ASP A 259 9.23 -14.76 -6.08
CA ASP A 259 10.49 -14.18 -5.60
C ASP A 259 10.44 -13.90 -4.09
N GLN A 260 9.30 -13.45 -3.55
CA GLN A 260 9.08 -13.34 -2.11
C GLN A 260 9.21 -14.70 -1.41
N LEU A 261 8.56 -15.75 -1.93
CA LEU A 261 8.68 -17.10 -1.37
C LEU A 261 10.12 -17.64 -1.43
N ARG A 262 10.87 -17.31 -2.48
CA ARG A 262 12.28 -17.69 -2.58
C ARG A 262 13.14 -16.97 -1.54
N GLN A 263 12.89 -15.68 -1.33
CA GLN A 263 13.54 -14.91 -0.27
C GLN A 263 13.22 -15.48 1.11
N GLU A 264 11.95 -15.85 1.36
CA GLU A 264 11.52 -16.52 2.59
C GLU A 264 12.27 -17.84 2.81
N VAL A 265 12.32 -18.73 1.80
CA VAL A 265 13.04 -20.01 1.90
C VAL A 265 14.54 -19.81 2.15
N ALA A 266 15.17 -18.88 1.43
CA ALA A 266 16.59 -18.57 1.63
C ALA A 266 16.85 -18.00 3.03
N ALA A 267 16.00 -17.11 3.51
CA ALA A 267 16.12 -16.53 4.84
C ALA A 267 15.89 -17.57 5.95
N ARG A 268 14.94 -18.50 5.78
CA ARG A 268 14.75 -19.65 6.70
C ARG A 268 16.01 -20.51 6.78
N GLN A 269 16.66 -20.78 5.64
CA GLN A 269 17.88 -21.56 5.59
C GLN A 269 19.05 -20.84 6.29
N ILE A 270 19.25 -19.54 6.03
CA ILE A 270 20.26 -18.72 6.71
C ILE A 270 19.99 -18.66 8.21
N LEU A 271 18.73 -18.48 8.63
CA LEU A 271 18.36 -18.46 10.03
C LEU A 271 18.66 -19.80 10.71
N LYS A 272 18.37 -20.92 10.04
CA LYS A 272 18.69 -22.25 10.56
C LYS A 272 20.19 -22.44 10.76
N GLU A 273 21.01 -22.05 9.80
CA GLU A 273 22.48 -22.09 9.92
C GLU A 273 22.99 -21.16 11.04
N ALA A 274 22.40 -19.97 11.19
CA ALA A 274 22.74 -19.03 12.25
C ALA A 274 22.39 -19.57 13.65
N VAL A 275 21.26 -20.27 13.77
CA VAL A 275 20.83 -20.97 14.99
C VAL A 275 21.81 -22.08 15.37
N GLU A 276 22.38 -22.80 14.40
CA GLU A 276 23.40 -23.82 14.65
C GLU A 276 24.73 -23.21 15.15
N ILE A 277 25.10 -22.02 14.67
CA ILE A 277 26.32 -21.31 15.09
C ILE A 277 26.16 -20.62 16.45
N ALA A 278 24.96 -20.10 16.75
CA ALA A 278 24.58 -19.48 18.01
C ALA A 278 25.47 -18.30 18.48
N THR A 279 26.00 -17.50 17.54
CA THR A 279 26.76 -16.27 17.85
C THR A 279 25.94 -15.02 17.53
N ILE A 280 26.06 -13.97 18.36
CA ILE A 280 25.27 -12.73 18.21
C ILE A 280 25.49 -12.10 16.83
N ASP A 281 26.75 -12.03 16.39
CA ASP A 281 27.14 -11.38 15.13
C ASP A 281 26.53 -12.04 13.88
N VAL A 282 26.15 -13.31 13.97
CA VAL A 282 25.50 -14.06 12.88
C VAL A 282 23.99 -14.12 13.09
N LEU A 283 23.53 -14.34 14.32
CA LEU A 283 22.10 -14.46 14.65
C LEU A 283 21.31 -13.18 14.42
N MET A 284 21.83 -12.02 14.83
CA MET A 284 21.10 -10.75 14.68
C MET A 284 20.81 -10.41 13.21
N PRO A 285 21.81 -10.38 12.31
CA PRO A 285 21.56 -10.14 10.89
C PRO A 285 20.64 -11.19 10.26
N ALA A 286 20.72 -12.46 10.70
CA ALA A 286 19.83 -13.51 10.21
C ALA A 286 18.38 -13.31 10.66
N ILE A 287 18.14 -12.87 11.90
CA ILE A 287 16.80 -12.53 12.40
C ILE A 287 16.23 -11.32 11.65
N ASP A 288 17.04 -10.28 11.43
CA ASP A 288 16.59 -9.09 10.70
C ASP A 288 16.29 -9.41 9.22
N GLY A 289 17.14 -10.22 8.58
CA GLY A 289 16.91 -10.73 7.23
C GLY A 289 15.66 -11.62 7.13
N ALA A 290 15.44 -12.48 8.13
CA ALA A 290 14.26 -13.32 8.22
C ALA A 290 12.97 -12.51 8.42
N ARG A 291 13.02 -11.47 9.27
CA ARG A 291 11.91 -10.53 9.45
C ARG A 291 11.62 -9.75 8.17
N ALA A 292 12.65 -9.27 7.48
CA ALA A 292 12.49 -8.55 6.21
C ALA A 292 11.89 -9.44 5.11
N ALA A 293 12.16 -10.74 5.15
CA ALA A 293 11.55 -11.74 4.26
C ALA A 293 10.12 -12.15 4.67
N GLY A 294 9.59 -11.63 5.78
CA GLY A 294 8.23 -11.89 6.25
C GLY A 294 8.05 -13.24 6.95
N ILE A 295 9.10 -13.80 7.55
CA ILE A 295 8.99 -15.02 8.37
C ILE A 295 8.23 -14.71 9.66
N ASP A 296 7.32 -15.61 10.05
CA ASP A 296 6.47 -15.45 11.23
C ASP A 296 7.27 -15.37 12.53
N GLU A 297 6.78 -14.57 13.48
CA GLU A 297 7.44 -14.35 14.78
C GLU A 297 7.58 -15.62 15.63
N GLU A 298 6.72 -16.62 15.40
CA GLU A 298 6.83 -17.94 16.04
C GLU A 298 8.09 -18.70 15.58
N ASP A 299 8.41 -18.64 14.28
CA ASP A 299 9.62 -19.25 13.71
C ASP A 299 10.89 -18.50 14.17
N LEU A 300 10.78 -17.19 14.47
CA LEU A 300 11.87 -16.37 15.00
C LEU A 300 12.11 -16.54 16.51
N ALA A 301 11.16 -17.10 17.26
CA ALA A 301 11.20 -17.15 18.71
C ALA A 301 12.43 -17.90 19.26
N LEU A 302 12.80 -19.02 18.64
CA LEU A 302 13.98 -19.79 19.04
C LEU A 302 15.28 -18.99 18.84
N ALA A 303 15.41 -18.29 17.70
CA ALA A 303 16.59 -17.50 17.41
C ALA A 303 16.72 -16.30 18.37
N LYS A 304 15.60 -15.64 18.71
CA LYS A 304 15.57 -14.56 19.70
C LYS A 304 16.00 -15.02 21.10
N LEU A 305 15.51 -16.18 21.54
CA LEU A 305 15.92 -16.78 22.81
C LEU A 305 17.43 -17.07 22.85
N LEU A 306 18.01 -17.56 21.74
CA LEU A 306 19.45 -17.78 21.63
C LEU A 306 20.26 -16.48 21.66
N VAL A 307 19.74 -15.38 21.10
CA VAL A 307 20.38 -14.06 21.22
C VAL A 307 20.39 -13.59 22.67
N GLU A 308 19.27 -13.72 23.39
CA GLU A 308 19.20 -13.39 24.82
C GLU A 308 20.20 -14.22 25.64
N ASP A 309 20.30 -15.52 25.34
CA ASP A 309 21.28 -16.41 25.98
C ASP A 309 22.73 -16.03 25.66
N ALA A 310 23.00 -15.59 24.43
CA ALA A 310 24.33 -15.20 23.99
C ALA A 310 24.82 -13.88 24.62
N TYR A 311 23.92 -13.01 25.11
CA TYR A 311 24.29 -11.81 25.86
C TYR A 311 24.69 -12.11 27.33
N LYS A 312 24.25 -13.23 27.90
CA LYS A 312 24.50 -13.58 29.32
C LYS A 312 25.98 -13.65 29.68
N PRO A 313 26.89 -14.24 28.88
CA PRO A 313 28.33 -14.25 29.20
C PRO A 313 28.95 -12.84 29.29
N ALA A 314 28.63 -11.95 28.35
CA ALA A 314 29.14 -10.57 28.35
C ALA A 314 28.63 -9.77 29.56
N ALA A 315 27.35 -9.94 29.90
CA ALA A 315 26.76 -9.33 31.09
C ALA A 315 27.42 -9.86 32.39
N ARG A 316 27.70 -11.16 32.49
CA ARG A 316 28.46 -11.75 33.62
C ARG A 316 29.86 -11.17 33.72
N ALA A 317 30.56 -10.98 32.60
CA ALA A 317 31.88 -10.38 32.57
C ALA A 317 31.86 -8.93 33.07
N LYS A 318 30.92 -8.09 32.59
CA LYS A 318 30.73 -6.72 33.07
C LYS A 318 30.37 -6.67 34.55
N LEU A 319 29.50 -7.57 35.01
CA LEU A 319 29.12 -7.65 36.42
C LEU A 319 30.33 -7.99 37.30
N LYS A 320 31.15 -8.96 36.87
CA LYS A 320 32.39 -9.34 37.56
C LYS A 320 33.40 -8.18 37.61
N GLU A 321 33.54 -7.43 36.53
CA GLU A 321 34.40 -6.24 36.48
C GLU A 321 33.90 -5.14 37.43
N ALA A 322 32.59 -4.89 37.47
CA ALA A 322 31.99 -3.92 38.40
C ALA A 322 32.18 -4.33 39.87
N VAL A 323 32.03 -5.62 40.18
CA VAL A 323 32.32 -6.19 41.50
C VAL A 323 33.79 -5.99 41.91
N GLN A 324 34.73 -6.12 40.96
CA GLN A 324 36.14 -5.87 41.23
C GLN A 324 36.44 -4.39 41.48
N LYS A 325 35.82 -3.49 40.71
CA LYS A 325 36.00 -2.03 40.86
C LYS A 325 35.36 -1.46 42.12
N ARG A 326 34.31 -2.11 42.64
CA ARG A 326 33.54 -1.67 43.83
C ARG A 326 33.02 -0.24 43.77
N ASP A 327 32.79 0.28 42.56
CA ASP A 327 32.24 1.61 42.37
C ASP A 327 30.72 1.54 42.24
N ILE A 328 30.01 2.19 43.16
CA ILE A 328 28.54 2.12 43.32
C ILE A 328 27.78 2.37 42.00
N PRO A 329 28.01 3.47 41.25
CA PRO A 329 27.30 3.70 40.00
C PRO A 329 27.59 2.63 38.94
N THR A 330 28.83 2.14 38.83
CA THR A 330 29.14 1.04 37.90
C THR A 330 28.47 -0.28 38.29
N LEU A 331 28.39 -0.58 39.59
CA LEU A 331 27.70 -1.75 40.13
C LEU A 331 26.20 -1.70 39.85
N LEU A 332 25.56 -0.55 40.12
CA LEU A 332 24.14 -0.35 39.83
C LEU A 332 23.85 -0.55 38.33
N ALA A 333 24.60 0.12 37.46
CA ALA A 333 24.44 -0.01 36.02
C ALA A 333 24.66 -1.45 35.52
N ALA A 334 25.66 -2.16 36.07
CA ALA A 334 25.92 -3.55 35.72
C ALA A 334 24.81 -4.50 36.20
N ILE A 335 24.28 -4.29 37.41
CA ILE A 335 23.15 -5.05 37.96
C ILE A 335 21.88 -4.83 37.12
N GLU A 336 21.58 -3.59 36.75
CA GLU A 336 20.45 -3.27 35.88
C GLU A 336 20.59 -3.92 34.51
N HIS A 337 21.76 -3.79 33.87
CA HIS A 337 22.04 -4.46 32.60
C HIS A 337 21.90 -5.99 32.72
N ALA A 338 22.37 -6.58 33.82
CA ALA A 338 22.23 -8.02 34.08
C ALA A 338 20.76 -8.45 34.23
N LYS A 339 19.92 -7.64 34.88
CA LYS A 339 18.48 -7.87 34.99
C LYS A 339 17.79 -7.80 33.63
N VAL A 340 18.14 -6.81 32.80
CA VAL A 340 17.57 -6.64 31.45
C VAL A 340 17.93 -7.83 30.55
N VAL A 341 19.15 -8.36 30.65
CA VAL A 341 19.61 -9.55 29.91
C VAL A 341 19.05 -10.86 30.50
N GLY A 342 18.28 -10.80 31.59
CA GLY A 342 17.66 -11.97 32.20
C GLY A 342 18.67 -12.92 32.88
N LEU A 343 19.75 -12.38 33.47
CA LEU A 343 20.61 -13.17 34.35
C LEU A 343 19.84 -13.66 35.57
N SER A 344 20.15 -14.86 36.04
CA SER A 344 19.50 -15.43 37.21
C SER A 344 19.80 -14.60 38.47
N VAL A 345 18.85 -14.59 39.41
CA VAL A 345 19.00 -13.87 40.69
C VAL A 345 20.27 -14.29 41.43
N MET A 346 20.66 -15.56 41.34
CA MET A 346 21.90 -16.06 41.94
C MET A 346 23.16 -15.44 41.33
N ALA A 347 23.17 -15.18 40.01
CA ALA A 347 24.31 -14.52 39.35
C ALA A 347 24.42 -13.03 39.74
N ILE A 348 23.33 -12.41 40.17
CA ILE A 348 23.25 -10.99 40.55
C ILE A 348 23.47 -10.80 42.06
N ALA A 349 23.32 -11.86 42.86
CA ALA A 349 23.36 -11.82 44.32
C ALA A 349 24.70 -11.27 44.85
N GLU A 350 25.83 -11.79 44.37
CA GLU A 350 27.17 -11.36 44.79
C GLU A 350 27.37 -9.84 44.56
N ALA A 351 27.03 -9.34 43.38
CA ALA A 351 27.13 -7.92 43.07
C ALA A 351 26.19 -7.06 43.93
N SER A 352 25.01 -7.58 44.26
CA SER A 352 24.03 -6.89 45.12
C SER A 352 24.49 -6.83 46.58
N GLU A 353 25.19 -7.85 47.07
CA GLU A 353 25.80 -7.84 48.41
C GLU A 353 26.94 -6.82 48.48
N VAL A 354 27.84 -6.82 47.48
CA VAL A 354 28.93 -5.83 47.41
C VAL A 354 28.39 -4.41 47.30
N LEU A 355 27.31 -4.18 46.55
CA LEU A 355 26.64 -2.88 46.48
C LEU A 355 26.13 -2.44 47.87
N LYS A 356 25.44 -3.32 48.60
CA LYS A 356 24.95 -3.02 49.96
C LYS A 356 26.11 -2.71 50.91
N GLU A 357 27.20 -3.46 50.85
CA GLU A 357 28.41 -3.18 51.65
C GLU A 357 28.97 -1.79 51.35
N GLU A 358 29.13 -1.43 50.08
CA GLU A 358 29.70 -0.13 49.69
C GLU A 358 28.74 1.05 49.98
N GLU A 359 27.43 0.87 49.82
CA GLU A 359 26.42 1.86 50.23
C GLU A 359 26.44 2.12 51.74
N LEU A 360 26.56 1.06 52.55
CA LEU A 360 26.73 1.16 53.99
C LEU A 360 28.00 1.94 54.34
N LYS A 361 29.12 1.67 53.65
CA LYS A 361 30.36 2.44 53.84
C LYS A 361 30.17 3.92 53.54
N VAL A 362 29.48 4.28 52.45
CA VAL A 362 29.19 5.68 52.11
C VAL A 362 28.30 6.34 53.16
N GLN A 363 27.27 5.64 53.66
CA GLN A 363 26.42 6.14 54.74
C GLN A 363 27.20 6.37 56.03
N LEU A 364 28.11 5.44 56.37
CA LEU A 364 28.99 5.55 57.53
C LEU A 364 29.98 6.72 57.39
N ARG A 365 30.59 6.92 56.21
CA ARG A 365 31.42 8.10 55.92
C ARG A 365 30.63 9.41 56.10
N LYS A 366 29.39 9.47 55.58
CA LYS A 366 28.51 10.63 55.78
C LYS A 366 28.14 10.84 57.25
N ARG A 367 27.89 9.75 57.99
CA ARG A 367 27.57 9.79 59.43
C ARG A 367 28.76 10.30 60.25
N ILE A 368 29.96 9.77 59.99
CA ILE A 368 31.20 10.23 60.60
C ILE A 368 31.37 11.72 60.33
N LEU A 369 31.25 12.16 59.09
CA LEU A 369 31.41 13.58 58.72
C LEU A 369 30.36 14.51 59.38
N ARG A 370 29.16 14.00 59.69
CA ARG A 370 28.17 14.75 60.48
C ARG A 370 28.53 14.81 61.96
N LEU A 371 29.00 13.70 62.53
CA LEU A 371 29.39 13.62 63.94
C LEU A 371 30.68 14.39 64.25
N ASP A 372 31.58 14.43 63.29
CA ASP A 372 32.78 15.27 63.28
C ASP A 372 32.42 16.75 63.53
N ARG A 373 31.25 17.18 63.01
CA ARG A 373 30.71 18.53 63.20
C ARG A 373 29.90 18.72 64.47
N SER A 374 29.32 17.67 65.05
CA SER A 374 28.44 17.78 66.23
C SER A 374 29.19 17.76 67.56
N LEU A 375 30.50 17.48 67.55
CA LEU A 375 31.39 17.43 68.72
C LEU A 375 30.94 16.42 69.81
N ASN A 376 30.05 15.48 69.48
CA ASN A 376 29.63 14.44 70.41
C ASN A 376 30.62 13.27 70.42
N GLN A 377 31.52 13.27 71.40
CA GLN A 377 32.62 12.31 71.53
C GLN A 377 32.17 10.84 71.57
N GLN A 378 31.12 10.51 72.34
CA GLN A 378 30.66 9.12 72.51
C GLN A 378 30.08 8.56 71.22
N GLU A 379 29.28 9.36 70.52
CA GLU A 379 28.70 8.97 69.23
C GLU A 379 29.77 8.84 68.14
N LEU A 380 30.78 9.72 68.12
CA LEU A 380 31.89 9.64 67.18
C LEU A 380 32.70 8.35 67.38
N ARG A 381 32.99 7.98 68.64
CA ARG A 381 33.68 6.73 68.96
C ARG A 381 32.87 5.49 68.55
N ALA A 382 31.57 5.48 68.84
CA ALA A 382 30.68 4.40 68.41
C ALA A 382 30.63 4.30 66.88
N ALA A 383 30.54 5.43 66.17
CA ALA A 383 30.52 5.48 64.71
C ALA A 383 31.84 4.99 64.08
N ILE A 384 32.99 5.34 64.65
CA ILE A 384 34.31 4.83 64.22
C ILE A 384 34.36 3.31 64.39
N ASN A 385 33.96 2.78 65.55
CA ASN A 385 33.95 1.33 65.80
C ASN A 385 33.03 0.58 64.83
N ILE A 386 31.80 1.06 64.62
CA ILE A 386 30.88 0.48 63.64
C ILE A 386 31.48 0.53 62.23
N SER A 387 32.17 1.62 61.89
CA SER A 387 32.79 1.80 60.58
C SER A 387 33.98 0.88 60.34
N GLU A 388 34.76 0.59 61.38
CA GLU A 388 35.86 -0.39 61.32
C GLU A 388 35.33 -1.81 61.10
N VAL A 389 34.26 -2.20 61.80
CA VAL A 389 33.62 -3.50 61.61
C VAL A 389 33.07 -3.66 60.20
N ASN A 390 32.61 -2.57 59.57
CA ASN A 390 32.11 -2.55 58.19
C ASN A 390 33.22 -2.31 57.13
N GLY A 391 34.49 -2.41 57.53
CA GLY A 391 35.61 -2.42 56.60
C GLY A 391 35.97 -1.07 55.99
N LEU A 392 35.66 0.06 56.65
CA LEU A 392 36.29 1.33 56.30
C LEU A 392 37.79 1.25 56.59
N THR A 393 38.60 1.76 55.66
CA THR A 393 40.05 1.68 55.81
C THR A 393 40.53 2.60 56.94
N LYS A 394 41.65 2.23 57.58
CA LYS A 394 42.26 3.08 58.63
C LYS A 394 42.56 4.51 58.13
N ALA A 395 42.83 4.67 56.84
CA ALA A 395 43.08 5.96 56.21
C ALA A 395 41.80 6.82 56.16
N GLU A 396 40.66 6.24 55.81
CA GLU A 396 39.37 6.95 55.80
C GLU A 396 38.91 7.35 57.20
N LEU A 397 39.29 6.57 58.21
CA LEU A 397 38.95 6.82 59.61
C LEU A 397 39.96 7.73 60.33
N ALA A 398 41.13 7.98 59.73
CA ALA A 398 42.18 8.81 60.32
C ALA A 398 41.69 10.20 60.76
N PRO A 399 40.96 10.98 59.95
CA PRO A 399 40.50 12.32 60.39
C PRO A 399 39.55 12.23 61.57
N ALA A 400 38.60 11.31 61.55
CA ALA A 400 37.66 11.12 62.65
C ALA A 400 38.33 10.65 63.94
N ARG A 401 39.34 9.79 63.84
CA ARG A 401 40.15 9.34 64.98
C ARG A 401 41.00 10.47 65.54
N GLN A 402 41.56 11.32 64.68
CA GLN A 402 42.27 12.52 65.11
C GLN A 402 41.32 13.46 65.88
N GLN A 403 40.15 13.74 65.32
CA GLN A 403 39.14 14.56 65.98
C GLN A 403 38.70 13.96 67.32
N LEU A 404 38.48 12.64 67.38
CA LEU A 404 38.13 11.95 68.62
C LEU A 404 39.23 12.12 69.67
N ALA A 405 40.51 11.98 69.29
CA ALA A 405 41.63 12.18 70.20
C ALA A 405 41.72 13.62 70.71
N GLU A 406 41.43 14.61 69.85
CA GLU A 406 41.35 16.01 70.25
C GLU A 406 40.19 16.28 71.21
N LEU A 407 39.00 15.72 70.96
CA LEU A 407 37.85 15.80 71.87
C LEU A 407 38.11 15.07 73.20
N GLU A 408 38.78 13.92 73.18
CA GLU A 408 39.20 13.19 74.38
C GLU A 408 40.20 14.00 75.23
N GLN A 409 41.14 14.70 74.58
CA GLN A 409 42.06 15.61 75.26
C GLN A 409 41.32 16.81 75.87
N GLN A 410 40.35 17.39 75.15
CA GLN A 410 39.52 18.48 75.67
C GLN A 410 38.70 18.02 76.88
N ALA A 411 38.00 16.89 76.80
CA ALA A 411 37.20 16.36 77.90
C ALA A 411 38.05 16.00 79.13
N ALA A 412 39.24 15.42 78.92
CA ALA A 412 40.18 15.16 80.02
C ALA A 412 40.66 16.46 80.68
N ALA A 413 40.92 17.50 79.90
CA ALA A 413 41.30 18.81 80.43
C ALA A 413 40.16 19.50 81.18
N THR A 414 38.92 19.42 80.71
CA THR A 414 37.77 19.98 81.43
C THR A 414 37.49 19.23 82.73
N THR A 415 37.59 17.90 82.74
CA THR A 415 37.46 17.11 83.98
C THR A 415 38.58 17.44 84.98
N ARG A 416 39.83 17.59 84.51
CA ARG A 416 40.95 18.01 85.38
C ARG A 416 40.73 19.42 85.95
N LEU A 417 40.23 20.33 85.12
CA LEU A 417 39.92 21.69 85.54
C LEU A 417 38.80 21.69 86.58
N SER A 418 37.71 20.94 86.37
CA SER A 418 36.63 20.83 87.35
C SER A 418 37.10 20.19 88.66
N THR A 419 37.89 19.11 88.61
CA THR A 419 38.41 18.46 89.82
C THR A 419 39.37 19.37 90.58
N ALA A 420 40.19 20.16 89.88
CA ALA A 420 41.08 21.13 90.52
C ALA A 420 40.30 22.28 91.16
N ILE A 421 39.20 22.73 90.55
CA ILE A 421 38.28 23.74 91.13
C ILE A 421 37.67 23.21 92.42
N GLU A 422 37.21 21.95 92.41
CA GLU A 422 36.60 21.31 93.59
C GLU A 422 37.62 21.05 94.71
N ALA A 423 38.85 20.65 94.38
CA ALA A 423 39.90 20.39 95.34
C ALA A 423 40.44 21.67 96.01
N GLY A 424 40.38 22.82 95.32
CA GLY A 424 40.85 24.12 95.83
C GLY A 424 42.38 24.24 95.94
N GLU A 425 43.14 23.26 95.43
CA GLU A 425 44.60 23.29 95.47
C GLU A 425 45.16 24.25 94.41
N ILE A 426 45.76 25.36 94.88
CA ILE A 426 46.28 26.46 94.05
C ILE A 426 47.23 25.96 92.95
N VAL A 427 48.11 24.99 93.25
CA VAL A 427 49.13 24.49 92.31
C VAL A 427 48.50 23.63 91.21
N GLU A 428 47.58 22.73 91.56
CA GLU A 428 46.89 21.86 90.60
C GLU A 428 45.98 22.68 89.68
N LEU A 429 45.32 23.70 90.23
CA LEU A 429 44.46 24.58 89.45
C LEU A 429 45.24 25.44 88.44
N GLN A 430 46.42 25.94 88.82
CA GLN A 430 47.31 26.64 87.88
C GLN A 430 47.84 25.74 86.75
N ALA A 431 48.09 24.46 87.03
CA ALA A 431 48.48 23.48 86.02
C ALA A 431 47.31 23.17 85.07
N ALA A 432 46.11 22.95 85.62
CA ALA A 432 44.90 22.68 84.85
C ALA A 432 44.51 23.86 83.93
N ILE A 433 44.63 25.11 84.40
CA ILE A 433 44.39 26.32 83.59
C ILE A 433 45.40 26.41 82.43
N ARG A 434 46.69 26.12 82.68
CA ARG A 434 47.73 26.12 81.63
C ARG A 434 47.45 25.07 80.56
N ASP A 435 47.10 23.85 80.96
CA ASP A 435 46.75 22.77 80.03
C ASP A 435 45.48 23.10 79.23
N ALA A 436 44.44 23.66 79.87
CA ALA A 436 43.21 24.08 79.20
C ALA A 436 43.46 25.23 78.19
N ARG A 437 44.27 26.23 78.55
CA ARG A 437 44.67 27.33 77.64
C ARG A 437 45.47 26.82 76.44
N ALA A 438 46.40 25.88 76.65
CA ALA A 438 47.18 25.28 75.56
C ALA A 438 46.30 24.49 74.58
N LEU A 439 45.19 23.91 75.06
CA LEU A 439 44.20 23.24 74.20
C LEU A 439 43.31 24.23 73.46
N ILE A 440 42.83 25.31 74.10
CA ILE A 440 42.06 26.36 73.42
C ILE A 440 42.89 27.01 72.30
N GLN A 441 44.18 27.22 72.51
CA GLN A 441 45.05 27.78 71.47
C GLN A 441 45.16 26.89 70.23
N LYS A 442 44.91 25.59 70.37
CA LYS A 442 44.92 24.61 69.27
C LYS A 442 43.54 24.40 68.63
N VAL A 443 42.45 24.64 69.35
CA VAL A 443 41.09 24.28 68.94
C VAL A 443 40.25 25.55 68.70
N LEU A 444 39.69 25.67 67.50
CA LEU A 444 38.99 26.87 67.01
C LEU A 444 37.64 27.20 67.68
N THR A 445 37.16 26.42 68.65
CA THR A 445 35.86 26.66 69.33
C THR A 445 36.05 26.91 70.83
N PRO A 446 36.19 28.19 71.25
CA PRO A 446 36.59 28.56 72.61
C PRO A 446 35.47 28.59 73.67
N CYS A 447 34.19 28.51 73.27
CA CYS A 447 33.09 29.02 74.10
C CYS A 447 32.95 28.39 75.50
N VAL A 448 33.03 27.06 75.61
CA VAL A 448 32.78 26.38 76.91
C VAL A 448 34.04 26.33 77.77
N ALA A 449 35.21 26.22 77.13
CA ALA A 449 36.48 26.15 77.83
C ALA A 449 36.89 27.52 78.40
N GLU A 450 36.54 28.62 77.73
CA GLU A 450 36.77 29.98 78.27
C GLU A 450 35.96 30.25 79.55
N GLU A 451 34.68 29.87 79.60
CA GLU A 451 33.86 30.06 80.81
C GLU A 451 34.41 29.27 82.00
N LEU A 452 34.77 27.99 81.80
CA LEU A 452 35.35 27.17 82.86
C LEU A 452 36.73 27.68 83.29
N ILE A 453 37.55 28.18 82.37
CA ILE A 453 38.83 28.82 82.72
C ILE A 453 38.60 30.08 83.54
N GLN A 454 37.62 30.92 83.17
CA GLN A 454 37.27 32.11 83.96
C GLN A 454 36.78 31.74 85.36
N ASP A 455 35.96 30.70 85.49
CA ASP A 455 35.47 30.24 86.79
C ASP A 455 36.59 29.60 87.62
N ALA A 456 37.50 28.85 86.99
CA ALA A 456 38.72 28.39 87.64
C ALA A 456 39.58 29.57 88.12
N GLU A 457 39.81 30.58 87.29
CA GLU A 457 40.56 31.78 87.67
C GLU A 457 39.91 32.53 88.84
N LYS A 458 38.58 32.62 88.87
CA LYS A 458 37.85 33.20 90.02
C LYS A 458 38.03 32.36 91.28
N ALA A 459 37.93 31.03 91.18
CA ALA A 459 38.16 30.12 92.29
C ALA A 459 39.61 30.25 92.80
N LEU A 460 40.60 30.30 91.91
CA LEU A 460 42.00 30.55 92.23
C LEU A 460 42.18 31.85 93.01
N ARG A 461 41.59 32.94 92.52
CA ARG A 461 41.66 34.25 93.17
C ARG A 461 41.03 34.20 94.56
N LYS A 462 39.89 33.53 94.70
CA LYS A 462 39.20 33.38 95.98
C LYS A 462 40.04 32.57 96.98
N GLU A 463 40.63 31.46 96.57
CA GLU A 463 41.52 30.65 97.43
C GLU A 463 42.81 31.39 97.77
N ILE A 464 43.41 32.14 96.84
CA ILE A 464 44.57 33.00 97.12
C ILE A 464 44.19 34.10 98.11
N GLU A 465 43.03 34.75 97.96
CA GLU A 465 42.52 35.76 98.90
C GLU A 465 42.20 35.15 100.27
N GLN A 466 41.68 33.92 100.31
CA GLN A 466 41.38 33.20 101.53
C GLN A 466 42.66 32.76 102.24
N ALA A 467 43.64 32.19 101.54
CA ALA A 467 44.97 31.89 102.07
C ALA A 467 45.72 33.15 102.54
N ALA A 468 45.60 34.27 101.81
CA ALA A 468 46.14 35.55 102.25
C ALA A 468 45.41 36.09 103.50
N ARG A 469 44.10 35.90 103.60
CA ARG A 469 43.33 36.20 104.83
C ARG A 469 43.75 35.32 105.99
N ASP A 470 43.93 34.02 105.79
CA ASP A 470 44.34 33.08 106.84
C ASP A 470 45.78 33.37 107.30
N MET A 471 46.67 33.81 106.39
CA MET A 471 47.99 34.35 106.76
C MET A 471 47.92 35.69 107.52
N LEU A 472 46.88 36.50 107.28
CA LEU A 472 46.64 37.78 108.00
C LEU A 472 45.84 37.60 109.29
N TYR A 473 45.09 36.49 109.43
CA TYR A 473 44.32 36.09 110.61
C TYR A 473 44.95 34.86 111.26
N ASP A 474 46.19 35.02 111.72
CA ASP A 474 46.77 34.06 112.63
C ASP A 474 46.01 34.08 113.97
N SER A 475 45.92 32.89 114.56
CA SER A 475 45.04 32.37 115.62
C SER A 475 45.05 33.08 117.00
N ALA A 476 45.46 34.35 117.07
CA ALA A 476 45.39 35.17 118.27
C ALA A 476 44.88 36.57 117.93
N GLY A 477 43.64 36.87 118.31
CA GLY A 477 43.00 38.19 118.12
C GLY A 477 43.76 39.33 118.80
N GLN A 478 44.84 39.79 118.18
CA GLN A 478 45.59 41.00 118.51
C GLN A 478 46.00 41.70 117.22
N ARG A 479 45.55 42.96 117.09
CA ARG A 479 46.06 43.91 116.10
C ARG A 479 47.57 44.08 116.30
N ALA A 480 48.36 43.55 115.39
CA ALA A 480 49.78 43.91 115.26
C ALA A 480 49.91 45.31 114.63
N PRO A 481 50.85 46.14 115.11
CA PRO A 481 51.01 47.52 114.66
C PRO A 481 51.69 47.57 113.28
N VAL A 482 51.35 48.65 112.57
CA VAL A 482 51.92 49.13 111.32
C VAL A 482 53.45 49.00 111.32
N LEU A 483 53.95 48.01 110.59
CA LEU A 483 55.29 47.98 110.03
C LEU A 483 55.08 47.79 108.54
N GLU A 484 55.51 48.76 107.73
CA GLU A 484 55.63 48.61 106.28
C GLU A 484 56.60 47.46 105.96
N PRO A 485 56.16 46.43 105.20
CA PRO A 485 57.09 45.55 104.51
C PRO A 485 56.74 45.54 103.01
N GLN A 486 57.66 46.09 102.22
CA GLN A 486 58.01 45.67 100.87
C GLN A 486 56.92 44.93 100.07
N CYS A 487 56.12 45.71 99.31
CA CYS A 487 55.13 45.25 98.34
C CYS A 487 55.72 44.61 97.06
N CYS A 488 56.80 43.82 97.14
CA CYS A 488 57.47 43.28 95.95
C CYS A 488 57.00 41.88 95.51
N GLU A 489 56.46 41.03 96.40
CA GLU A 489 56.16 39.62 96.02
C GLU A 489 54.71 39.41 95.53
N VAL A 490 53.75 40.22 95.98
CA VAL A 490 52.34 40.11 95.54
C VAL A 490 52.11 40.74 94.15
N SER A 491 52.91 41.75 93.77
CA SER A 491 52.86 42.35 92.44
C SER A 491 53.46 41.44 91.36
N ALA A 492 54.51 40.67 91.68
CA ALA A 492 55.11 39.69 90.77
C ALA A 492 54.20 38.46 90.54
N ALA A 493 53.42 38.06 91.55
CA ALA A 493 52.45 36.97 91.43
C ALA A 493 51.24 37.33 90.56
N LEU A 494 50.84 38.61 90.48
CA LEU A 494 49.73 39.08 89.63
C LEU A 494 50.16 39.40 88.18
N GLU A 495 51.41 39.83 87.95
CA GLU A 495 51.97 39.98 86.59
C GLU A 495 52.23 38.61 85.91
N ALA A 496 52.60 37.57 86.67
CA ALA A 496 52.80 36.22 86.13
C ALA A 496 51.50 35.56 85.60
N ILE A 497 50.31 36.08 85.96
CA ILE A 497 49.00 35.56 85.55
C ILE A 497 48.43 36.34 84.34
N GLY A 498 49.10 37.41 83.90
CA GLY A 498 48.77 38.14 82.66
C GLY A 498 47.51 39.00 82.72
N VAL A 499 47.13 39.51 83.91
CA VAL A 499 45.97 40.40 84.06
C VAL A 499 46.42 41.84 83.82
N ASP A 500 46.17 42.33 82.60
CA ASP A 500 46.45 43.70 82.18
C ASP A 500 45.50 44.70 82.86
N VAL A 501 46.02 45.49 83.81
CA VAL A 501 45.26 46.53 84.54
C VAL A 501 45.49 47.89 83.89
N GLY A 502 44.75 48.13 82.82
CA GLY A 502 44.26 49.46 82.47
C GLY A 502 45.20 50.39 81.68
N SER A 503 45.08 50.37 80.36
CA SER A 503 45.32 51.54 79.51
C SER A 503 44.03 52.03 78.86
N ARG A 504 43.73 53.31 79.10
CA ARG A 504 42.55 54.08 78.66
C ARG A 504 42.60 54.44 77.16
N PRO A 505 41.47 54.92 76.59
CA PRO A 505 41.11 54.72 75.19
C PRO A 505 41.65 55.81 74.25
N GLY A 506 42.06 55.41 73.04
CA GLY A 506 42.29 56.28 71.88
C GLY A 506 41.75 55.60 70.63
N ARG A 507 40.51 55.94 70.24
CA ARG A 507 40.16 56.86 69.15
C ARG A 507 40.53 56.39 67.73
N ALA A 508 39.47 55.91 67.07
CA ALA A 508 38.95 56.39 65.79
C ALA A 508 39.55 55.88 64.48
N ALA A 509 38.60 55.82 63.52
CA ALA A 509 38.74 55.88 62.07
C ALA A 509 39.13 54.55 61.39
N SER A 510 38.58 54.16 60.24
CA SER A 510 37.52 54.71 59.38
C SER A 510 37.44 53.81 58.14
N LEU A 511 36.23 53.64 57.61
CA LEU A 511 35.89 53.56 56.17
C LEU A 511 36.32 52.36 55.29
N ARG A 512 35.27 51.93 54.55
CA ARG A 512 35.22 51.46 53.13
C ARG A 512 35.77 50.05 52.90
N SER A 513 35.19 49.21 52.02
CA SER A 513 34.31 49.39 50.85
C SER A 513 33.60 48.06 50.58
N ALA A 514 32.33 48.06 50.14
CA ALA A 514 31.91 47.73 48.76
C ALA A 514 32.75 46.60 48.09
N GLY A 515 32.20 45.54 47.54
CA GLY A 515 30.85 45.30 47.06
C GLY A 515 30.75 43.89 46.43
N PRO A 516 29.68 43.62 45.65
CA PRO A 516 29.27 42.30 45.22
C PRO A 516 29.83 41.91 43.84
N SER A 517 29.86 40.61 43.55
CA SER A 517 29.91 40.05 42.19
C SER A 517 29.06 38.77 42.26
N ALA A 518 27.85 38.66 41.71
CA ALA A 518 27.32 39.03 40.40
C ALA A 518 28.05 38.34 39.24
N VAL A 519 27.27 37.51 38.55
CA VAL A 519 27.34 37.09 37.14
C VAL A 519 28.31 35.96 36.77
N SER A 520 27.72 34.78 36.57
CA SER A 520 27.96 33.95 35.37
C SER A 520 26.66 33.26 35.01
N ALA A 521 25.74 34.03 34.43
CA ALA A 521 24.81 33.47 33.45
C ALA A 521 25.60 33.25 32.16
N VAL A 522 25.57 32.02 31.65
CA VAL A 522 25.81 31.74 30.22
C VAL A 522 24.56 31.02 29.70
N PRO A 523 24.09 31.37 28.49
CA PRO A 523 22.76 31.02 28.01
C PRO A 523 22.78 29.79 27.09
N GLY A 524 21.61 29.16 26.97
CA GLY A 524 20.98 28.82 25.69
C GLY A 524 21.72 27.93 24.69
N SER A 525 21.21 26.70 24.55
CA SER A 525 20.88 26.04 23.26
C SER A 525 20.03 24.81 23.61
N ALA A 526 18.70 24.77 23.46
CA ALA A 526 17.91 24.85 22.22
C ALA A 526 18.48 23.98 21.11
N PHE A 527 18.00 22.74 20.98
CA PHE A 527 17.76 21.99 19.74
C PHE A 527 16.81 20.82 20.10
N ALA A 528 15.57 20.91 19.62
CA ALA A 528 14.93 20.02 18.63
C ALA A 528 14.38 18.74 19.29
N GLU A 529 13.06 18.61 19.47
CA GLU A 529 12.11 18.25 18.39
C GLU A 529 12.69 17.13 17.52
N ASP A 530 12.23 15.91 17.75
CA ASP A 530 11.76 15.03 16.67
C ASP A 530 10.86 13.97 17.30
N GLU A 531 9.57 14.13 17.03
CA GLU A 531 8.57 13.07 17.00
C GLU A 531 8.82 12.23 15.75
N ASP A 532 8.80 10.90 15.90
CA ASP A 532 8.18 9.94 14.98
C ASP A 532 7.92 8.62 15.73
#